data_AF-A0A672H9E9-F1
#
_entry.id   AF-A0A672H9E9-F1
#
_cell.length_a   1.000
_cell.length_b   1.000
_cell.length_c   1.000
_cell.angle_alpha   90.00
_cell.angle_beta   90.00
_cell.angle_gamma   90.00
#
_symmetry.space_group_name_H-M   'P 1'
#
loop_
_entity.id
_entity.type
_entity.pdbx_description
1 polymer ?
#
loop_
_entity_poly.entity_id
_entity_poly.type
_entity_poly.pdbx_seq_one_letter_code
_entity_poly.pdbx_strand_id
1 'polypeptide(L)'
;MCLLLTLSTCQEINFVVSPRKLLHVSLFCVAGSSSTERVSQTPRNIHSKPGEKAEIYCSHSIDTYDRILWYKQSQGELQLLGYIMVTQGFPEPGLDVKMHGDANKNKNSTLTMEKLQVNSSAVYFCAASYHSAPHHCSSVLKPPHQTLNIHSHLELTS
;
A
#
# COMPACT_ATOMS: atom_id res chain seq x y z
N MET A 1 -9.73 7.92 -12.65
CA MET A 1 -9.33 6.60 -12.10
C MET A 1 -8.92 5.74 -13.29
N CYS A 2 -7.83 4.98 -13.22
CA CYS A 2 -7.37 4.07 -14.28
C CYS A 2 -6.58 4.73 -15.45
N LEU A 3 -5.32 5.13 -15.19
CA LEU A 3 -4.25 5.25 -16.22
C LEU A 3 -2.83 5.38 -15.63
N LEU A 4 -2.65 5.53 -14.31
CA LEU A 4 -1.34 5.62 -13.65
C LEU A 4 -0.72 4.27 -13.24
N LEU A 5 -1.35 3.13 -13.56
CA LEU A 5 -0.89 1.79 -13.15
C LEU A 5 -0.31 0.95 -14.30
N THR A 6 0.13 1.55 -15.42
CA THR A 6 0.68 0.78 -16.54
C THR A 6 2.21 0.63 -16.54
N LEU A 7 2.94 1.13 -15.54
CA LEU A 7 4.40 0.91 -15.43
C LEU A 7 4.89 0.39 -14.07
N SER A 8 4.01 0.21 -13.08
CA SER A 8 4.35 -0.42 -11.80
C SER A 8 3.27 -1.44 -11.45
N THR A 9 3.57 -2.72 -11.66
CA THR A 9 2.70 -3.81 -11.21
C THR A 9 2.77 -3.87 -9.69
N CYS A 10 1.86 -3.20 -8.98
CA CYS A 10 1.70 -3.31 -7.52
C CYS A 10 0.82 -4.52 -7.21
N GLN A 11 1.35 -5.48 -6.43
CA GLN A 11 0.55 -6.54 -5.84
C GLN A 11 -0.04 -6.05 -4.52
N GLU A 12 -1.36 -6.16 -4.36
CA GLU A 12 -2.04 -5.76 -3.13
C GLU A 12 -1.87 -6.86 -2.06
N ILE A 13 -1.35 -6.51 -0.87
CA ILE A 13 -1.48 -7.35 0.33
C ILE A 13 -2.62 -6.83 1.17
N ASN A 14 -3.64 -7.67 1.42
CA ASN A 14 -4.65 -7.38 2.41
C ASN A 14 -4.11 -7.78 3.79
N PHE A 15 -3.86 -6.79 4.65
CA PHE A 15 -3.41 -7.00 6.01
C PHE A 15 -4.56 -6.72 6.99
N VAL A 16 -4.98 -7.74 7.74
CA VAL A 16 -6.12 -7.62 8.66
C VAL A 16 -5.69 -8.05 10.06
N VAL A 17 -5.72 -7.12 11.02
CA VAL A 17 -5.51 -7.38 12.45
C VAL A 17 -6.88 -7.52 13.12
N SER A 18 -7.19 -8.67 13.69
CA SER A 18 -8.49 -8.92 14.36
C SER A 18 -8.31 -9.51 15.77
N PRO A 19 -9.03 -9.00 16.79
CA PRO A 19 -9.02 -9.58 18.14
C PRO A 19 -9.94 -10.80 18.31
N ARG A 20 -10.73 -11.22 17.30
CA ARG A 20 -11.61 -12.41 17.37
C ARG A 20 -11.40 -13.34 16.16
N LYS A 21 -11.48 -14.67 16.39
CA LYS A 21 -11.58 -15.69 15.33
C LYS A 21 -12.92 -15.49 14.61
N LEU A 22 -12.94 -14.77 13.50
CA LEU A 22 -14.14 -14.64 12.65
C LEU A 22 -13.89 -15.44 11.38
N LEU A 23 -14.74 -16.45 11.15
CA LEU A 23 -14.75 -17.26 9.94
C LEU A 23 -15.34 -16.40 8.81
N HIS A 24 -14.51 -15.72 8.03
CA HIS A 24 -14.96 -14.90 6.91
C HIS A 24 -14.92 -15.71 5.61
N VAL A 25 -16.10 -16.04 5.08
CA VAL A 25 -16.23 -16.61 3.74
C VAL A 25 -15.92 -15.51 2.73
N SER A 26 -14.78 -15.63 2.05
CA SER A 26 -14.36 -14.68 1.01
C SER A 26 -14.79 -15.22 -0.36
N LEU A 27 -15.59 -14.45 -1.11
CA LEU A 27 -15.95 -14.74 -2.50
C LEU A 27 -14.75 -14.40 -3.39
N PHE A 28 -14.05 -15.43 -3.87
CA PHE A 28 -12.91 -15.28 -4.78
C PHE A 28 -13.39 -15.02 -6.21
N CYS A 29 -13.33 -13.76 -6.66
CA CYS A 29 -13.33 -13.46 -8.09
C CYS A 29 -11.90 -13.64 -8.62
N VAL A 30 -11.66 -14.68 -9.42
CA VAL A 30 -10.38 -14.85 -10.12
C VAL A 30 -10.41 -14.01 -11.39
N ALA A 31 -9.87 -12.79 -11.32
CA ALA A 31 -9.46 -12.06 -12.51
C ALA A 31 -8.07 -12.55 -12.91
N GLY A 32 -8.02 -13.46 -13.89
CA GLY A 32 -6.78 -13.92 -14.49
C GLY A 32 -6.20 -12.85 -15.41
N SER A 33 -5.16 -12.17 -14.95
CA SER A 33 -4.29 -11.32 -15.78
C SER A 33 -2.90 -11.94 -15.79
N SER A 34 -2.48 -12.51 -16.92
CA SER A 34 -1.09 -12.89 -17.16
C SER A 34 -0.29 -11.65 -17.54
N SER A 35 -0.08 -10.77 -16.56
CA SER A 35 0.99 -9.80 -16.60
C SER A 35 2.22 -10.46 -16.01
N THR A 36 3.37 -10.41 -16.67
CA THR A 36 4.65 -10.70 -16.03
C THR A 36 4.84 -9.68 -14.90
N GLU A 37 4.46 -10.07 -13.69
CA GLU A 37 4.60 -9.26 -12.48
C GLU A 37 6.09 -8.98 -12.28
N ARG A 38 6.49 -7.71 -12.40
CA ARG A 38 7.91 -7.33 -12.29
C ARG A 38 8.30 -6.98 -10.87
N VAL A 39 7.33 -6.82 -9.99
CA VAL A 39 7.49 -6.67 -8.54
C VAL A 39 6.68 -7.78 -7.90
N SER A 40 7.23 -8.49 -6.93
CA SER A 40 6.58 -9.61 -6.24
C SER A 40 6.57 -9.34 -4.75
N GLN A 41 5.42 -9.55 -4.10
CA GLN A 41 5.23 -9.31 -2.68
C GLN A 41 4.65 -10.54 -1.96
N THR A 42 5.20 -10.87 -0.79
CA THR A 42 4.82 -12.06 -0.01
C THR A 42 4.80 -11.74 1.48
N PRO A 43 3.86 -12.31 2.27
CA PRO A 43 2.72 -13.13 1.86
C PRO A 43 1.53 -12.28 1.37
N ARG A 44 0.67 -12.80 0.49
CA ARG A 44 -0.48 -12.07 -0.08
C ARG A 44 -1.49 -11.57 0.97
N ASN A 45 -1.65 -12.32 2.06
CA ASN A 45 -2.54 -11.96 3.16
C ASN A 45 -1.85 -12.30 4.48
N ILE A 46 -2.03 -11.45 5.49
CA ILE A 46 -1.58 -11.72 6.85
C ILE A 46 -2.76 -11.49 7.80
N HIS A 47 -2.98 -12.48 8.66
CA HIS A 47 -3.92 -12.40 9.76
C HIS A 47 -3.14 -12.56 11.06
N SER A 48 -3.13 -11.51 11.87
CA SER A 48 -2.36 -11.45 13.11
C SER A 48 -3.17 -10.85 14.24
N LYS A 49 -2.72 -11.10 15.48
CA LYS A 49 -3.30 -10.50 16.68
C LYS A 49 -2.59 -9.20 17.04
N PRO A 50 -3.25 -8.30 17.78
CA PRO A 50 -2.58 -7.14 18.37
C PRO A 50 -1.36 -7.57 19.20
N GLY A 51 -0.26 -6.84 19.06
CA GLY A 51 1.00 -7.11 19.74
C GLY A 51 1.94 -8.09 19.04
N GLU A 52 1.47 -8.82 18.01
CA GLU A 52 2.33 -9.69 17.21
C GLU A 52 3.20 -8.89 16.24
N LYS A 53 4.26 -9.53 15.75
CA LYS A 53 5.14 -9.04 14.69
C LYS A 53 4.62 -9.49 13.33
N ALA A 54 4.72 -8.64 12.32
CA ALA A 54 4.53 -9.01 10.92
C ALA A 54 5.70 -8.62 10.04
N GLU A 55 5.97 -9.44 9.04
CA GLU A 55 6.97 -9.18 8.01
C GLU A 55 6.33 -9.32 6.63
N ILE A 56 6.66 -8.37 5.76
CA ILE A 56 6.25 -8.35 4.36
C ILE A 56 7.51 -8.26 3.52
N TYR A 57 7.65 -9.14 2.55
CA TYR A 57 8.79 -9.22 1.65
C TYR A 57 8.40 -8.69 0.27
N CYS A 58 9.31 -7.95 -0.35
CA CYS A 58 9.18 -7.42 -1.69
C CYS A 58 10.46 -7.67 -2.50
N SER A 59 10.32 -8.06 -3.75
CA SER A 59 11.42 -8.16 -4.72
C SER A 59 10.96 -7.64 -6.08
N HIS A 60 11.90 -7.33 -6.98
CA HIS A 60 11.58 -7.00 -8.36
C HIS A 60 12.57 -7.61 -9.34
N SER A 61 12.15 -7.82 -10.59
CA SER A 61 12.97 -8.35 -11.68
C SER A 61 13.47 -7.27 -12.65
N ILE A 62 13.22 -6.00 -12.33
CA ILE A 62 13.55 -4.82 -13.15
C ILE A 62 15.06 -4.51 -13.05
N ASP A 63 15.73 -4.43 -14.19
CA ASP A 63 17.14 -3.99 -14.27
C ASP A 63 17.28 -2.52 -13.87
N THR A 64 18.48 -2.16 -13.40
CA THR A 64 18.89 -0.81 -12.95
C THR A 64 18.17 -0.25 -11.73
N TYR A 65 16.99 -0.74 -11.36
CA TYR A 65 16.25 -0.28 -10.19
C TYR A 65 17.00 -0.67 -8.91
N ASP A 66 17.16 0.31 -8.03
CA ASP A 66 18.00 0.25 -6.84
C ASP A 66 17.24 0.73 -5.59
N ARG A 67 15.92 0.94 -5.72
CA ARG A 67 15.06 1.43 -4.63
C ARG A 67 13.76 0.67 -4.56
N ILE A 68 13.35 0.32 -3.34
CA ILE A 68 12.02 -0.21 -3.03
C ILE A 68 11.36 0.70 -2.01
N LEU A 69 10.23 1.31 -2.38
CA LEU A 69 9.39 2.12 -1.50
C LEU A 69 8.29 1.25 -0.92
N TRP A 70 7.92 1.50 0.34
CA TRP A 70 6.79 0.82 0.98
C TRP A 70 5.70 1.81 1.34
N TYR A 71 4.47 1.40 1.08
CA TYR A 71 3.29 2.18 1.37
C TYR A 71 2.28 1.42 2.20
N LYS A 72 1.49 2.19 2.95
CA LYS A 72 0.27 1.75 3.62
C LYS A 72 -0.91 2.48 3.01
N GLN A 73 -1.93 1.74 2.60
CA GLN A 73 -3.21 2.29 2.19
C GLN A 73 -4.29 1.94 3.22
N SER A 74 -4.89 2.97 3.81
CA SER A 74 -5.94 2.84 4.82
C SER A 74 -7.04 3.85 4.52
N GLN A 75 -8.30 3.41 4.51
CA GLN A 75 -9.45 4.29 4.27
C GLN A 75 -9.37 5.09 2.96
N GLY A 76 -8.68 4.55 1.94
CA GLY A 76 -8.47 5.22 0.65
C GLY A 76 -7.30 6.21 0.62
N GLU A 77 -6.66 6.48 1.76
CA GLU A 77 -5.46 7.32 1.84
C GLU A 77 -4.19 6.49 1.70
N LEU A 78 -3.21 7.04 0.98
CA LEU A 78 -1.92 6.42 0.76
C LEU A 78 -0.82 7.13 1.53
N GLN A 79 -0.12 6.39 2.40
CA GLN A 79 0.98 6.90 3.22
C GLN A 79 2.28 6.18 2.85
N LEU A 80 3.34 6.95 2.60
CA LEU A 80 4.70 6.42 2.48
C LEU A 80 5.20 6.01 3.87
N LEU A 81 5.72 4.79 3.99
CA LEU A 81 6.32 4.27 5.23
C LEU A 81 7.84 4.46 5.24
N GLY A 82 8.44 4.58 4.07
CA GLY A 82 9.87 4.71 3.85
C GLY A 82 10.32 3.99 2.58
N TYR A 83 11.62 3.89 2.42
CA TYR A 83 12.22 3.19 1.29
C TYR A 83 13.55 2.52 1.66
N ILE A 84 13.94 1.51 0.87
CA ILE A 84 15.30 0.96 0.86
C ILE A 84 16.00 1.47 -0.40
N MET A 85 17.24 1.93 -0.26
CA MET A 85 18.14 2.28 -1.36
C MET A 85 19.36 1.36 -1.30
N VAL A 86 19.57 0.58 -2.36
CA VAL A 86 20.58 -0.49 -2.44
C VAL A 86 20.42 -1.43 -1.23
N THR A 87 21.12 -1.19 -0.12
CA THR A 87 21.02 -1.98 1.12
C THR A 87 20.67 -1.16 2.37
N GLN A 88 20.43 0.15 2.20
CA GLN A 88 20.18 1.09 3.28
C GLN A 88 18.68 1.40 3.40
N GLY A 89 18.12 1.22 4.59
CA GLY A 89 16.71 1.53 4.89
C GLY A 89 16.52 2.94 5.45
N PHE A 90 15.47 3.61 4.98
CA PHE A 90 15.09 4.97 5.34
C PHE A 90 13.59 4.99 5.71
N PRO A 91 13.22 4.62 6.96
CA PRO A 91 11.85 4.75 7.43
C PRO A 91 11.46 6.22 7.60
N GLU A 92 10.19 6.55 7.32
CA GLU A 92 9.65 7.87 7.61
C GLU A 92 9.62 8.13 9.13
N PRO A 93 9.89 9.36 9.57
CA PRO A 93 9.97 9.69 10.99
C PRO A 93 8.61 9.51 11.69
N GLY A 94 8.65 9.01 12.93
CA GLY A 94 7.46 8.84 13.77
C GLY A 94 6.63 7.59 13.44
N LEU A 95 7.09 6.72 12.53
CA LEU A 95 6.45 5.44 12.23
C LEU A 95 7.20 4.28 12.91
N ASP A 96 6.46 3.37 13.53
CA ASP A 96 7.00 2.15 14.15
C ASP A 96 7.14 1.02 13.12
N VAL A 97 8.04 1.24 12.15
CA VAL A 97 8.36 0.28 11.10
C VAL A 97 9.87 0.15 10.95
N LYS A 98 10.32 -1.06 10.62
CA LYS A 98 11.71 -1.32 10.26
C LYS A 98 11.77 -1.81 8.81
N MET A 99 12.81 -1.40 8.12
CA MET A 99 13.05 -1.77 6.74
C MET A 99 14.47 -2.31 6.62
N HIS A 100 14.63 -3.47 6.02
CA HIS A 100 15.94 -4.07 5.79
C HIS A 100 15.94 -4.92 4.51
N GLY A 101 17.13 -5.36 4.09
CA GLY A 101 17.30 -6.16 2.88
C GLY A 101 17.97 -5.37 1.77
N ASP A 102 17.65 -5.73 0.53
CA ASP A 102 18.33 -5.23 -0.65
C ASP A 102 17.29 -4.92 -1.75
N ALA A 103 17.38 -3.71 -2.28
CA ALA A 103 16.47 -3.14 -3.26
C ALA A 103 16.96 -3.29 -4.71
N ASN A 104 18.00 -4.09 -4.96
CA ASN A 104 18.44 -4.45 -6.30
C ASN A 104 17.58 -5.57 -6.89
N LYS A 105 17.70 -5.74 -8.21
CA LYS A 105 17.06 -6.82 -8.97
C LYS A 105 17.22 -8.20 -8.31
N ASN A 106 16.11 -8.90 -8.20
CA ASN A 106 15.94 -10.24 -7.65
C ASN A 106 16.42 -10.39 -6.20
N LYS A 107 16.47 -9.28 -5.45
CA LYS A 107 16.73 -9.27 -4.01
C LYS A 107 15.48 -8.92 -3.23
N ASN A 108 15.47 -9.32 -1.96
CA ASN A 108 14.34 -9.09 -1.07
C ASN A 108 14.61 -7.87 -0.19
N SER A 109 13.65 -6.95 -0.19
CA SER A 109 13.39 -5.97 0.84
C SER A 109 12.33 -6.51 1.80
N THR A 110 12.47 -6.21 3.08
CA THR A 110 11.52 -6.59 4.13
C THR A 110 11.01 -5.35 4.84
N LEU A 111 9.69 -5.20 4.92
CA LEU A 111 9.01 -4.32 5.85
C LEU A 111 8.62 -5.12 7.09
N THR A 112 9.07 -4.66 8.26
CA THR A 112 8.77 -5.27 9.55
C THR A 112 7.95 -4.30 10.41
N MET A 113 6.83 -4.79 10.92
CA MET A 113 6.03 -4.13 11.95
C MET A 113 6.18 -4.92 13.24
N GLU A 114 6.82 -4.34 14.25
CA GLU A 114 7.19 -5.09 15.46
C GLU A 114 6.02 -5.32 16.41
N LYS A 115 5.10 -4.37 16.48
CA LYS A 115 3.95 -4.43 17.38
C LYS A 115 2.68 -3.98 16.67
N LEU A 116 1.94 -4.96 16.16
CA LEU A 116 0.69 -4.70 15.46
C LEU A 116 -0.38 -4.12 16.38
N GLN A 117 -1.10 -3.14 15.87
CA GLN A 117 -2.26 -2.53 16.49
C GLN A 117 -3.48 -2.71 15.60
N VAL A 118 -4.67 -2.43 16.11
CA VAL A 118 -5.91 -2.51 15.30
C VAL A 118 -5.81 -1.60 14.06
N ASN A 119 -5.21 -0.41 14.22
CA ASN A 119 -4.97 0.55 13.14
C ASN A 119 -3.84 0.13 12.16
N SER A 120 -3.14 -0.98 12.43
CA SER A 120 -2.22 -1.60 11.48
C SER A 120 -2.97 -2.37 10.39
N SER A 121 -4.28 -2.62 10.55
CA SER A 121 -5.10 -3.20 9.48
C SER A 121 -5.18 -2.23 8.29
N ALA A 122 -4.65 -2.64 7.15
CA ALA A 122 -4.54 -1.81 5.95
C ALA A 122 -4.13 -2.69 4.75
N VAL A 123 -4.07 -2.08 3.57
CA VAL A 123 -3.36 -2.70 2.43
C VAL A 123 -1.92 -2.21 2.44
N TYR A 124 -0.95 -3.11 2.30
CA TYR A 124 0.46 -2.75 2.21
C TYR A 124 0.98 -3.13 0.83
N PHE A 125 1.75 -2.24 0.22
CA PHE A 125 2.37 -2.52 -1.08
C PHE A 125 3.74 -1.87 -1.22
N CYS A 126 4.56 -2.48 -2.05
CA CYS A 126 5.86 -1.97 -2.42
C CYS A 126 5.90 -1.50 -3.88
N ALA A 127 6.79 -0.57 -4.17
CA ALA A 127 7.07 -0.12 -5.53
C ALA A 127 8.58 -0.04 -5.75
N ALA A 128 9.07 -0.54 -6.87
CA ALA A 128 10.48 -0.45 -7.23
C ALA A 128 10.73 0.82 -8.09
N SER A 129 11.89 1.47 -7.93
CA SER A 129 12.27 2.65 -8.71
C SER A 129 13.79 2.72 -8.98
N TYR A 130 14.18 3.52 -9.97
CA TYR A 130 15.57 3.90 -10.25
C TYR A 130 15.90 5.28 -9.68
N HIS A 131 17.18 5.55 -9.43
CA HIS A 131 17.71 6.86 -9.11
C HIS A 131 17.29 7.94 -10.14
N SER A 132 16.48 8.91 -9.67
CA SER A 132 16.09 10.13 -10.40
C SER A 132 15.14 9.92 -11.59
N ALA A 133 13.89 9.55 -11.32
CA ALA A 133 12.79 10.02 -12.15
C ALA A 133 12.13 11.21 -11.43
N PRO A 134 12.24 12.46 -11.92
CA PRO A 134 11.33 13.51 -11.50
C PRO A 134 9.97 13.12 -12.06
N HIS A 135 9.15 12.43 -11.28
CA HIS A 135 7.74 12.37 -11.61
C HIS A 135 7.22 13.80 -11.42
N HIS A 136 7.05 14.51 -12.53
CA HIS A 136 6.20 15.68 -12.59
C HIS A 136 4.77 15.20 -12.30
N CYS A 137 4.44 15.07 -11.02
CA CYS A 137 3.07 14.95 -10.57
C CYS A 137 2.47 16.35 -10.68
N SER A 138 1.73 16.61 -11.75
CA SER A 138 0.79 17.73 -11.72
C SER A 138 -0.22 17.47 -10.61
N SER A 139 -0.24 18.34 -9.60
CA SER A 139 -1.29 18.38 -8.60
C SER A 139 -2.61 18.58 -9.33
N VAL A 140 -3.42 17.53 -9.48
CA VAL A 140 -4.82 17.72 -9.85
C VAL A 140 -5.47 18.35 -8.64
N LEU A 141 -5.68 19.67 -8.69
CA LEU A 141 -6.55 20.35 -7.76
C LEU A 141 -7.89 19.62 -7.77
N LYS A 142 -8.30 19.12 -6.59
CA LYS A 142 -9.61 18.54 -6.37
C LYS A 142 -10.65 19.55 -6.88
N PRO A 143 -11.60 19.17 -7.77
CA PRO A 143 -12.68 20.06 -8.12
C PRO A 143 -13.41 20.48 -6.84
N PRO A 144 -13.79 21.77 -6.68
CA PRO A 144 -14.51 22.20 -5.50
C PRO A 144 -15.79 21.37 -5.37
N HIS A 145 -15.97 20.82 -4.16
CA HIS A 145 -17.15 20.08 -3.76
C HIS A 145 -18.37 20.98 -3.92
N GLN A 146 -19.16 20.79 -4.98
CA GLN A 146 -20.49 21.38 -5.05
C GLN A 146 -21.38 20.62 -4.07
N THR A 147 -21.52 21.20 -2.88
CA THR A 147 -22.47 20.76 -1.88
C THR A 147 -23.87 21.03 -2.42
N LEU A 148 -24.52 20.02 -3.00
CA LEU A 148 -25.96 20.04 -3.27
C LEU A 148 -26.67 20.01 -1.92
N ASN A 149 -27.04 21.19 -1.44
CA ASN A 149 -27.83 21.36 -0.23
C ASN A 149 -29.29 21.05 -0.57
N ILE A 150 -29.75 19.84 -0.28
CA ILE A 150 -31.19 19.52 -0.35
C ILE A 150 -31.80 20.07 0.94
N HIS A 151 -32.31 21.30 0.89
CA HIS A 151 -33.21 21.80 1.93
C HIS A 151 -34.64 21.42 1.55
N SER A 152 -35.19 20.48 2.32
CA SER A 152 -36.62 20.25 2.42
C SER A 152 -37.30 21.51 2.96
N HIS A 153 -38.28 22.06 2.23
CA HIS A 153 -39.27 22.96 2.81
C HIS A 153 -40.66 22.47 2.40
N LEU A 154 -41.40 21.97 3.38
CA LEU A 154 -42.82 21.69 3.33
C LEU A 154 -43.49 22.63 4.33
N GLU A 155 -44.71 23.05 3.98
CA GLU A 155 -45.68 23.89 4.71
C GLU A 155 -45.49 25.40 4.64
N LEU A 156 -46.52 26.26 4.61
CA LEU A 156 -47.94 26.29 4.18
C LEU A 156 -48.46 27.65 4.73
N THR A 157 -49.58 28.15 4.20
CA THR A 157 -50.36 29.34 4.63
C THR A 157 -49.78 30.69 4.18
N SER A 158 -50.53 31.65 3.66
CA SER A 158 -51.97 31.97 3.73
C SER A 158 -52.52 32.49 2.40
#